data_AF-A0A9X4G3J7-F1
#
_entry.id   AF-A0A9X4G3J7-F1
#
_cell.length_a   1.000
_cell.length_b   1.000
_cell.length_c   1.000
_cell.angle_alpha   90.00
_cell.angle_beta   90.00
_cell.angle_gamma   90.00
#
_symmetry.space_group_name_H-M   'P 1'
#
loop_
_entity.id
_entity.type
_entity.pdbx_description
1 polymer ?
#
loop_
_entity_poly.entity_id
_entity_poly.type
_entity_poly.pdbx_seq_one_letter_code
_entity_poly.pdbx_strand_id
1 'polypeptide(L)'
;MKKLLLATLLASSVAFANQVPSYNTTTHTYEFNQSYDLVVPQGSKGETNLWVPLPFSNDYQDVKSIEFEGNYNKAYITENNQYGAKTLFANWDEKAQKRLLKVKLVVQTKDREPMATGALNAYLPPEKIIYSVDVQEYLKPTTHIKTDGIVKQYADKIVGKETNPLKKAELIHKWIVENMERDNSVLGCGDGDVEKMLTTGVLKGKCTDINSVFVALARASDIPAREVFGIRLGSAPKMSKFSKTAFGSAKDSIANENSGQHCRAEFYLAGFGWVPVDSADVAKMRLTEKKAVNDADTQAVSKYLFGNWEANWMGFNHARDFDLYPQPELTPINNFGYPYAEVGGDPLNSFDAKEFGYELISKELK
;
A
#
# COMPACT_ATOMS: atom_id res chain seq x y z
N MET A 1 -22.88 -70.97 -5.81
CA MET A 1 -21.90 -69.89 -6.04
C MET A 1 -22.02 -68.87 -4.91
N LYS A 2 -21.16 -68.93 -3.89
CA LYS A 2 -21.05 -67.89 -2.86
C LYS A 2 -19.94 -66.93 -3.31
N LYS A 3 -20.30 -65.69 -3.67
CA LYS A 3 -19.34 -64.66 -4.08
C LYS A 3 -18.76 -63.99 -2.84
N LEU A 4 -17.44 -64.07 -2.69
CA LEU A 4 -16.65 -63.37 -1.69
C LEU A 4 -16.64 -61.86 -2.02
N LEU A 5 -17.00 -61.00 -1.06
CA LEU A 5 -16.74 -59.57 -1.14
C LEU A 5 -15.37 -59.28 -0.52
N LEU A 6 -14.43 -58.77 -1.32
CA LEU A 6 -13.18 -58.19 -0.85
C LEU A 6 -13.45 -56.73 -0.45
N ALA A 7 -13.27 -56.39 0.81
CA ALA A 7 -13.26 -55.00 1.28
C ALA A 7 -11.84 -54.42 1.10
N THR A 8 -11.67 -53.51 0.16
CA THR A 8 -10.47 -52.68 0.06
C THR A 8 -10.55 -51.53 1.06
N LEU A 9 -9.68 -51.54 2.07
CA LEU A 9 -9.42 -50.39 2.93
C LEU A 9 -8.74 -49.29 2.09
N LEU A 10 -9.44 -48.18 1.88
CA LEU A 10 -8.83 -46.92 1.46
C LEU A 10 -8.10 -46.31 2.66
N ALA A 11 -6.77 -46.35 2.64
CA ALA A 11 -5.94 -45.62 3.60
C ALA A 11 -6.09 -44.11 3.32
N SER A 12 -6.80 -43.41 4.20
CA SER A 12 -6.89 -41.96 4.21
C SER A 12 -5.53 -41.39 4.63
N SER A 13 -4.78 -40.83 3.68
CA SER A 13 -3.62 -40.01 3.98
C SER A 13 -4.07 -38.77 4.73
N VAL A 14 -3.72 -38.67 6.02
CA VAL A 14 -3.93 -37.47 6.82
C VAL A 14 -2.94 -36.41 6.29
N ALA A 15 -3.44 -35.46 5.51
CA ALA A 15 -2.67 -34.30 5.11
C ALA A 15 -2.49 -33.41 6.36
N PHE A 16 -1.28 -33.37 6.90
CA PHE A 16 -0.91 -32.35 7.88
C PHE A 16 -0.83 -31.01 7.15
N ALA A 17 -1.81 -30.14 7.38
CA ALA A 17 -1.70 -28.75 6.97
C ALA A 17 -0.55 -28.12 7.78
N ASN A 18 0.58 -27.86 7.12
CA ASN A 18 1.63 -27.04 7.70
C ASN A 18 1.02 -25.65 7.99
N GLN A 19 0.81 -25.32 9.27
CA GLN A 19 0.45 -23.96 9.65
C GLN A 19 1.62 -23.06 9.29
N VAL A 20 1.41 -22.17 8.31
CA VAL A 20 2.35 -21.09 8.04
C VAL A 20 2.41 -20.22 9.29
N PRO A 21 3.60 -19.97 9.88
CA PRO A 21 3.72 -19.13 11.05
C PRO A 21 3.15 -17.73 10.74
N SER A 22 2.18 -17.29 11.53
CA SER A 22 1.66 -15.92 11.47
C SER A 22 2.41 -15.06 12.47
N TYR A 23 3.06 -14.01 11.98
CA TYR A 23 3.68 -12.96 12.81
C TYR A 23 2.75 -11.76 12.99
N ASN A 24 1.47 -11.95 12.67
CA ASN A 24 0.43 -10.96 12.84
C ASN A 24 -0.07 -10.99 14.29
N THR A 25 -0.23 -9.83 14.93
CA THR A 25 -0.49 -9.73 16.37
C THR A 25 -1.87 -9.13 16.67
N THR A 26 -1.96 -7.82 16.90
CA THR A 26 -3.21 -7.13 17.24
C THR A 26 -4.14 -7.15 16.04
N THR A 27 -5.41 -7.44 16.28
CA THR A 27 -6.46 -7.38 15.24
C THR A 27 -7.34 -6.15 15.49
N HIS A 28 -7.61 -5.41 14.43
CA HIS A 28 -8.51 -4.26 14.42
C HIS A 28 -9.63 -4.52 13.43
N THR A 29 -10.82 -4.01 13.69
CA THR A 29 -11.93 -4.07 12.74
C THR A 29 -12.43 -2.66 12.50
N TYR A 30 -12.60 -2.27 11.24
CA TYR A 30 -13.04 -0.94 10.86
C TYR A 30 -14.26 -1.02 9.95
N GLU A 31 -15.23 -0.14 10.19
CA GLU A 31 -16.17 0.29 9.16
C GLU A 31 -15.55 1.49 8.44
N PHE A 32 -15.46 1.45 7.11
CA PHE A 32 -14.98 2.54 6.29
C PHE A 32 -16.06 2.96 5.29
N ASN A 33 -16.54 4.19 5.45
CA ASN A 33 -17.56 4.79 4.62
C ASN A 33 -16.93 5.80 3.67
N GLN A 34 -17.13 5.60 2.38
CA GLN A 34 -16.73 6.51 1.31
C GLN A 34 -18.01 7.09 0.73
N SER A 35 -18.13 8.42 0.74
CA SER A 35 -19.24 9.14 0.12
C SER A 35 -18.69 9.98 -1.01
N TYR A 36 -19.36 9.95 -2.16
CA TYR A 36 -19.04 10.74 -3.34
C TYR A 36 -20.29 11.53 -3.73
N ASP A 37 -20.12 12.83 -3.96
CA ASP A 37 -21.02 13.72 -4.69
C ASP A 37 -20.14 14.52 -5.67
N LEU A 38 -19.80 13.88 -6.80
CA LEU A 38 -18.74 14.39 -7.67
C LEU A 38 -19.07 15.79 -8.19
N VAL A 39 -18.10 16.69 -8.08
CA VAL A 39 -18.23 18.07 -8.56
C VAL A 39 -17.79 18.13 -10.01
N VAL A 40 -18.65 18.65 -10.88
CA VAL A 40 -18.32 18.87 -12.29
C VAL A 40 -17.60 20.22 -12.44
N PRO A 41 -16.35 20.25 -12.92
CA PRO A 41 -15.63 21.50 -13.15
C PRO A 41 -16.35 22.37 -14.18
N GLN A 42 -16.21 23.69 -14.03
CA GLN A 42 -16.79 24.62 -14.99
C GLN A 42 -16.18 24.38 -16.38
N GLY A 43 -17.03 24.09 -17.36
CA GLY A 43 -16.63 23.87 -18.76
C GLY A 43 -16.61 22.41 -19.18
N SER A 44 -16.47 21.48 -18.23
CA SER A 44 -16.51 20.04 -18.51
C SER A 44 -17.93 19.59 -18.85
N LYS A 45 -18.05 18.69 -19.82
CA LYS A 45 -19.31 18.14 -20.33
C LYS A 45 -19.11 16.71 -20.77
N GLY A 46 -20.14 15.87 -20.61
CA GLY A 46 -20.12 14.47 -20.99
C GLY A 46 -20.44 13.56 -19.81
N GLU A 47 -20.37 12.26 -20.05
CA GLU A 47 -20.57 11.25 -19.00
C GLU A 47 -19.54 11.40 -17.89
N THR A 48 -19.93 11.06 -16.66
CA THR A 48 -19.03 11.03 -15.52
C THR A 48 -18.66 9.60 -15.21
N ASN A 49 -17.38 9.30 -15.17
CA ASN A 49 -16.84 7.99 -14.80
C ASN A 49 -16.06 8.12 -13.48
N LEU A 50 -16.20 7.12 -12.61
CA LEU A 50 -15.51 7.03 -11.33
C LEU A 50 -14.94 5.62 -11.15
N TRP A 51 -13.67 5.56 -10.79
CA TRP A 51 -12.95 4.36 -10.39
C TRP A 51 -12.52 4.52 -8.93
N VAL A 52 -13.08 3.68 -8.06
CA VAL A 52 -12.76 3.66 -6.63
C VAL A 52 -11.87 2.46 -6.32
N PRO A 53 -10.67 2.66 -5.74
CA PRO A 53 -9.83 1.55 -5.31
C PRO A 53 -10.50 0.80 -4.17
N LEU A 54 -10.51 -0.53 -4.26
CA LEU A 54 -11.05 -1.41 -3.23
C LEU A 54 -9.93 -2.28 -2.63
N PRO A 55 -10.05 -2.66 -1.34
CA PRO A 55 -9.06 -3.50 -0.67
C PRO A 55 -9.03 -4.94 -1.20
N PHE A 56 -7.83 -5.52 -1.23
CA PHE A 56 -7.64 -6.96 -1.35
C PHE A 56 -7.79 -7.66 0.02
N SER A 57 -7.81 -8.99 0.02
CA SER A 57 -7.77 -9.80 1.25
C SER A 57 -6.58 -10.77 1.24
N ASN A 58 -5.92 -10.91 2.38
CA ASN A 58 -4.80 -11.80 2.62
C ASN A 58 -4.67 -12.15 4.12
N ASP A 59 -3.47 -12.55 4.57
CA ASP A 59 -3.20 -13.01 5.93
C ASP A 59 -3.32 -11.91 7.02
N TYR A 60 -3.03 -10.65 6.66
CA TYR A 60 -3.05 -9.51 7.59
C TYR A 60 -4.22 -8.54 7.35
N GLN A 61 -5.00 -8.72 6.29
CA GLN A 61 -6.16 -7.88 5.99
C GLN A 61 -7.28 -8.74 5.40
N ASP A 62 -8.47 -8.68 5.97
CA ASP A 62 -9.63 -9.46 5.52
C ASP A 62 -10.85 -8.55 5.31
N VAL A 63 -11.35 -8.53 4.08
CA VAL A 63 -12.49 -7.69 3.69
C VAL A 63 -13.77 -8.49 3.97
N LYS A 64 -14.49 -8.10 5.03
CA LYS A 64 -15.69 -8.79 5.50
C LYS A 64 -16.92 -8.47 4.66
N SER A 65 -17.04 -7.22 4.22
CA SER A 65 -18.13 -6.80 3.34
C SER A 65 -17.74 -5.60 2.48
N ILE A 66 -18.37 -5.53 1.31
CA ILE A 66 -18.36 -4.39 0.41
C ILE A 66 -19.81 -4.15 0.02
N GLU A 67 -20.36 -3.00 0.39
CA GLU A 67 -21.70 -2.56 0.05
C GLU A 67 -21.59 -1.23 -0.68
N PHE A 68 -22.36 -1.04 -1.75
CA PHE A 68 -22.41 0.26 -2.42
C PHE A 68 -23.83 0.57 -2.92
N GLU A 69 -24.18 1.84 -2.86
CA GLU A 69 -25.46 2.39 -3.31
C GLU A 69 -25.25 3.78 -3.92
N GLY A 70 -26.16 4.22 -4.78
CA GLY A 70 -26.03 5.50 -5.45
C GLY A 70 -27.11 5.72 -6.51
N ASN A 71 -26.96 6.81 -7.26
CA ASN A 71 -27.83 7.15 -8.39
C ASN A 71 -27.11 6.95 -9.75
N TYR A 72 -26.13 6.05 -9.80
CA TYR A 72 -25.39 5.69 -11.00
C TYR A 72 -26.29 5.01 -12.04
N ASN A 73 -25.94 5.15 -13.31
CA ASN A 73 -26.54 4.36 -14.40
C ASN A 73 -25.97 2.94 -14.42
N LYS A 74 -24.64 2.83 -14.22
CA LYS A 74 -23.92 1.55 -14.20
C LYS A 74 -22.90 1.54 -13.07
N ALA A 75 -22.82 0.44 -12.33
CA ALA A 75 -21.71 0.20 -11.40
C ALA A 75 -21.38 -1.30 -11.30
N TYR A 76 -20.09 -1.63 -11.18
CA TYR A 76 -19.60 -3.00 -11.03
C TYR A 76 -18.19 -3.04 -10.47
N ILE A 77 -17.85 -4.15 -9.80
CA ILE A 77 -16.49 -4.41 -9.33
C ILE A 77 -15.74 -5.21 -10.40
N THR A 78 -14.49 -4.84 -10.67
CA THR A 78 -13.62 -5.51 -11.61
C THR A 78 -12.18 -5.59 -11.10
N GLU A 79 -11.47 -6.61 -11.55
CA GLU A 79 -10.03 -6.80 -11.38
C GLU A 79 -9.33 -6.92 -12.74
N ASN A 80 -10.00 -6.48 -13.82
CA ASN A 80 -9.54 -6.61 -15.20
C ASN A 80 -8.43 -5.62 -15.54
N ASN A 81 -7.29 -5.74 -14.87
CA ASN A 81 -6.08 -4.98 -15.13
C ASN A 81 -4.85 -5.84 -14.83
N GLN A 82 -3.68 -5.41 -15.28
CA GLN A 82 -2.43 -6.17 -15.18
C GLN A 82 -2.10 -6.63 -13.74
N TYR A 83 -2.49 -5.84 -12.73
CA TYR A 83 -2.14 -6.08 -11.34
C TYR A 83 -3.26 -6.70 -10.51
N GLY A 84 -4.43 -6.99 -11.11
CA GLY A 84 -5.61 -7.43 -10.37
C GLY A 84 -6.10 -6.40 -9.33
N ALA A 85 -5.81 -5.12 -9.54
CA ALA A 85 -6.22 -4.06 -8.62
C ALA A 85 -7.76 -3.97 -8.60
N LYS A 86 -8.37 -4.35 -7.47
CA LYS A 86 -9.82 -4.37 -7.33
C LYS A 86 -10.38 -2.95 -7.39
N THR A 87 -11.30 -2.76 -8.31
CA THR A 87 -11.83 -1.44 -8.65
C THR A 87 -13.35 -1.49 -8.68
N LEU A 88 -14.01 -0.58 -7.96
CA LEU A 88 -15.43 -0.29 -8.19
C LEU A 88 -15.52 0.80 -9.24
N PHE A 89 -16.08 0.46 -10.39
CA PHE A 89 -16.42 1.42 -11.43
C PHE A 89 -17.86 1.88 -11.26
N ALA A 90 -18.13 3.18 -11.41
CA ALA A 90 -19.46 3.77 -11.49
C ALA A 90 -19.54 4.84 -12.59
N ASN A 91 -20.68 4.94 -13.26
CA ASN A 91 -20.92 5.87 -14.36
C ASN A 91 -22.27 6.59 -14.23
N TRP A 92 -22.30 7.84 -14.67
CA TRP A 92 -23.48 8.68 -14.79
C TRP A 92 -23.54 9.37 -16.14
N ASP A 93 -24.73 9.49 -16.70
CA ASP A 93 -24.96 10.22 -17.95
C ASP A 93 -24.66 11.73 -17.78
N GLU A 94 -24.36 12.41 -18.89
CA GLU A 94 -24.05 13.85 -18.94
C GLU A 94 -25.08 14.73 -18.19
N LYS A 95 -26.37 14.37 -18.26
CA LYS A 95 -27.47 15.16 -17.70
C LYS A 95 -27.72 14.92 -16.21
N ALA A 96 -26.93 14.06 -15.56
CA ALA A 96 -27.07 13.78 -14.15
C ALA A 96 -26.96 15.07 -13.32
N GLN A 97 -27.96 15.32 -12.47
CA GLN A 97 -27.96 16.49 -11.59
C GLN A 97 -27.00 16.31 -10.40
N LYS A 98 -26.82 15.06 -9.97
CA LYS A 98 -25.95 14.63 -8.87
C LYS A 98 -25.25 13.32 -9.23
N ARG A 99 -24.03 13.11 -8.73
CA ARG A 99 -23.21 11.92 -8.97
C ARG A 99 -22.90 11.27 -7.62
N LEU A 100 -23.92 10.62 -7.07
CA LEU A 100 -23.90 10.07 -5.72
C LEU A 100 -23.48 8.61 -5.74
N LEU A 101 -22.39 8.30 -5.02
CA LEU A 101 -21.99 6.94 -4.70
C LEU A 101 -21.63 6.89 -3.22
N LYS A 102 -22.16 5.91 -2.50
CA LYS A 102 -21.70 5.54 -1.16
C LYS A 102 -21.14 4.14 -1.21
N VAL A 103 -19.99 3.94 -0.58
CA VAL A 103 -19.34 2.64 -0.42
C VAL A 103 -19.10 2.42 1.06
N LYS A 104 -19.62 1.33 1.60
CA LYS A 104 -19.33 0.87 2.95
C LYS A 104 -18.49 -0.40 2.88
N LEU A 105 -17.35 -0.36 3.57
CA LEU A 105 -16.49 -1.52 3.76
C LEU A 105 -16.48 -1.90 5.23
N VAL A 106 -16.50 -3.19 5.53
CA VAL A 106 -16.03 -3.70 6.83
C VAL A 106 -14.75 -4.48 6.58
N VAL A 107 -13.67 -4.04 7.20
CA VAL A 107 -12.34 -4.64 7.03
C VAL A 107 -11.76 -4.98 8.40
N GLN A 108 -11.16 -6.17 8.49
CA GLN A 108 -10.33 -6.56 9.62
C GLN A 108 -8.87 -6.47 9.21
N THR A 109 -8.05 -5.79 9.99
CA THR A 109 -6.62 -5.62 9.74
C THR A 109 -5.84 -6.15 10.93
N LYS A 110 -4.60 -6.61 10.70
CA LYS A 110 -3.74 -7.15 11.75
C LYS A 110 -2.36 -6.52 11.69
N ASP A 111 -1.85 -6.13 12.85
CA ASP A 111 -0.48 -5.65 13.00
C ASP A 111 0.48 -6.70 12.46
N ARG A 112 1.39 -6.32 11.56
CA ARG A 112 2.43 -7.22 11.05
C ARG A 112 3.70 -6.97 11.83
N GLU A 113 4.15 -7.91 12.65
CA GLU A 113 5.26 -7.68 13.57
C GLU A 113 6.39 -8.73 13.55
N PRO A 114 6.88 -9.18 12.37
CA PRO A 114 7.95 -10.17 12.31
C PRO A 114 9.26 -9.72 12.96
N MET A 115 9.58 -8.42 12.96
CA MET A 115 10.77 -7.93 13.68
C MET A 115 10.54 -7.88 15.19
N ALA A 116 9.41 -7.33 15.65
CA ALA A 116 9.14 -7.18 17.09
C ALA A 116 8.89 -8.51 17.81
N THR A 117 8.36 -9.51 17.11
CA THR A 117 8.22 -10.89 17.61
C THR A 117 9.54 -11.69 17.57
N GLY A 118 10.60 -11.12 16.98
CA GLY A 118 11.91 -11.76 16.84
C GLY A 118 12.01 -12.79 15.72
N ALA A 119 10.96 -12.96 14.89
CA ALA A 119 10.95 -13.93 13.80
C ALA A 119 12.06 -13.68 12.76
N LEU A 120 12.43 -12.40 12.54
CA LEU A 120 13.52 -12.04 11.63
C LEU A 120 14.92 -12.24 12.23
N ASN A 121 15.07 -12.37 13.55
CA ASN A 121 16.38 -12.54 14.19
C ASN A 121 17.06 -13.86 13.80
N ALA A 122 16.25 -14.88 13.50
CA ALA A 122 16.71 -16.19 13.09
C ALA A 122 16.78 -16.36 11.56
N TYR A 123 16.47 -15.32 10.79
CA TYR A 123 16.48 -15.42 9.32
C TYR A 123 17.90 -15.64 8.79
N LEU A 124 18.07 -16.74 8.06
CA LEU A 124 19.25 -17.04 7.27
C LEU A 124 18.81 -17.18 5.81
N PRO A 125 19.42 -16.45 4.86
CA PRO A 125 19.10 -16.63 3.45
C PRO A 125 19.44 -18.06 3.01
N PRO A 126 18.61 -18.70 2.16
CA PRO A 126 18.92 -20.00 1.61
C PRO A 126 20.18 -19.92 0.73
N GLU A 127 20.94 -21.03 0.63
CA GLU A 127 22.15 -21.11 -0.21
C GLU A 127 21.86 -20.72 -1.67
N LYS A 128 20.67 -21.07 -2.16
CA LYS A 128 20.16 -20.67 -3.47
C LYS A 128 18.82 -19.98 -3.31
N ILE A 129 18.77 -18.72 -3.72
CA ILE A 129 17.55 -17.92 -3.75
C ILE A 129 16.81 -18.22 -5.07
N ILE A 130 15.60 -18.74 -4.96
CA ILE A 130 14.67 -18.94 -6.09
C ILE A 130 13.33 -18.35 -5.68
N TYR A 131 12.87 -17.33 -6.42
CA TYR A 131 11.58 -16.72 -6.21
C TYR A 131 10.52 -17.37 -7.10
N SER A 132 9.29 -17.46 -6.61
CA SER A 132 8.13 -17.84 -7.41
C SER A 132 7.83 -16.77 -8.47
N VAL A 133 7.10 -17.15 -9.54
CA VAL A 133 6.85 -16.27 -10.70
C VAL A 133 6.15 -14.98 -10.29
N ASP A 134 5.20 -15.06 -9.34
CA ASP A 134 4.47 -13.91 -8.78
C ASP A 134 5.38 -12.96 -7.98
N VAL A 135 6.46 -13.47 -7.37
CA VAL A 135 7.44 -12.66 -6.65
C VAL A 135 8.49 -12.06 -7.59
N GLN A 136 8.88 -12.79 -8.65
CA GLN A 136 9.85 -12.31 -9.63
C GLN A 136 9.40 -11.05 -10.37
N GLU A 137 8.09 -10.83 -10.51
CA GLU A 137 7.55 -9.58 -11.05
C GLU A 137 8.08 -8.35 -10.29
N TYR A 138 8.22 -8.48 -8.97
CA TYR A 138 8.70 -7.40 -8.10
C TYR A 138 10.22 -7.24 -8.06
N LEU A 139 10.95 -7.88 -8.97
CA LEU A 139 12.33 -7.54 -9.30
C LEU A 139 12.42 -6.64 -10.54
N LYS A 140 11.39 -6.63 -11.38
CA LYS A 140 11.43 -5.93 -12.66
C LYS A 140 11.33 -4.40 -12.47
N PRO A 141 11.93 -3.62 -13.37
CA PRO A 141 11.73 -2.18 -13.39
C PRO A 141 10.34 -1.81 -13.92
N THR A 142 9.86 -0.62 -13.56
CA THR A 142 8.70 0.04 -14.16
C THR A 142 9.11 1.40 -14.74
N THR A 143 8.15 2.24 -15.15
CA THR A 143 8.46 3.60 -15.61
C THR A 143 9.05 4.43 -14.46
N HIS A 144 8.39 4.44 -13.30
CA HIS A 144 8.84 5.22 -12.14
C HIS A 144 9.85 4.49 -11.24
N ILE A 145 9.92 3.15 -11.31
CA ILE A 145 10.84 2.32 -10.53
C ILE A 145 11.90 1.72 -11.46
N LYS A 146 12.92 2.51 -11.81
CA LYS A 146 14.12 2.01 -12.50
C LYS A 146 14.98 1.19 -11.54
N THR A 147 15.77 0.26 -12.07
CA THR A 147 16.64 -0.63 -11.27
C THR A 147 18.10 -0.62 -11.75
N ASP A 148 18.40 0.18 -12.76
CA ASP A 148 19.69 0.33 -13.41
C ASP A 148 20.23 1.77 -13.24
N GLY A 149 21.24 2.14 -14.02
CA GLY A 149 21.77 3.50 -14.07
C GLY A 149 22.12 4.07 -12.69
N ILE A 150 21.62 5.27 -12.41
CA ILE A 150 21.86 5.97 -11.14
C ILE A 150 21.27 5.20 -9.95
N VAL A 151 20.13 4.52 -10.12
CA VAL A 151 19.50 3.74 -9.06
C VAL A 151 20.43 2.61 -8.62
N LYS A 152 20.98 1.86 -9.59
CA LYS A 152 21.94 0.78 -9.30
C LYS A 152 23.22 1.29 -8.65
N GLN A 153 23.72 2.44 -9.08
CA GLN A 153 24.92 3.06 -8.47
C GLN A 153 24.70 3.42 -7.00
N TYR A 154 23.54 4.02 -6.67
CA TYR A 154 23.17 4.30 -5.28
C TYR A 154 22.99 3.00 -4.48
N ALA A 155 22.28 2.01 -5.04
CA ALA A 155 22.07 0.72 -4.40
C ALA A 155 23.42 0.07 -4.05
N ASP A 156 24.32 -0.06 -5.01
CA ASP A 156 25.66 -0.67 -4.82
C ASP A 156 26.51 0.09 -3.80
N LYS A 157 26.44 1.43 -3.80
CA LYS A 157 27.14 2.25 -2.82
C LYS A 157 26.58 2.04 -1.40
N ILE A 158 25.27 1.93 -1.26
CA ILE A 158 24.60 1.78 0.04
C ILE A 158 24.82 0.39 0.62
N VAL A 159 24.67 -0.67 -0.19
CA VAL A 159 24.78 -2.06 0.29
C VAL A 159 26.23 -2.55 0.34
N GLY A 160 27.12 -1.98 -0.47
CA GLY A 160 28.53 -2.35 -0.52
C GLY A 160 28.75 -3.83 -0.82
N LYS A 161 29.39 -4.54 0.11
CA LYS A 161 29.70 -5.98 -0.02
C LYS A 161 28.70 -6.89 0.74
N GLU A 162 27.64 -6.32 1.30
CA GLU A 162 26.63 -7.11 2.01
C GLU A 162 25.93 -8.06 1.04
N THR A 163 25.73 -9.30 1.46
CA THR A 163 25.10 -10.36 0.66
C THR A 163 23.77 -10.82 1.25
N ASN A 164 23.56 -10.63 2.56
CA ASN A 164 22.32 -10.97 3.23
C ASN A 164 21.21 -9.97 2.83
N PRO A 165 20.12 -10.43 2.19
CA PRO A 165 19.06 -9.54 1.70
C PRO A 165 18.34 -8.76 2.81
N LEU A 166 18.20 -9.33 4.02
CA LEU A 166 17.63 -8.59 5.16
C LEU A 166 18.55 -7.43 5.57
N LYS A 167 19.87 -7.64 5.59
CA LYS A 167 20.85 -6.61 5.93
C LYS A 167 21.01 -5.55 4.86
N LYS A 168 20.96 -5.93 3.58
CA LYS A 168 20.86 -4.99 2.47
C LYS A 168 19.62 -4.07 2.62
N ALA A 169 18.45 -4.65 2.87
CA ALA A 169 17.22 -3.88 3.08
C ALA A 169 17.32 -2.94 4.30
N GLU A 170 17.95 -3.38 5.40
CA GLU A 170 18.20 -2.57 6.59
C GLU A 170 19.09 -1.36 6.28
N LEU A 171 20.18 -1.57 5.50
CA LEU A 171 21.08 -0.50 5.05
C LEU A 171 20.35 0.52 4.16
N ILE A 172 19.49 0.06 3.26
CA ILE A 172 18.67 0.93 2.39
C ILE A 172 17.69 1.76 3.23
N HIS A 173 16.93 1.12 4.13
CA HIS A 173 16.02 1.83 5.03
C HIS A 173 16.76 2.90 5.85
N LYS A 174 17.90 2.52 6.45
CA LYS A 174 18.73 3.44 7.23
C LYS A 174 19.20 4.63 6.39
N TRP A 175 19.73 4.38 5.19
CA TRP A 175 20.17 5.45 4.29
C TRP A 175 19.01 6.42 3.97
N ILE A 176 17.82 5.91 3.70
CA ILE A 176 16.64 6.76 3.46
C ILE A 176 16.31 7.61 4.68
N VAL A 177 16.29 7.02 5.89
CA VAL A 177 16.00 7.75 7.13
C VAL A 177 17.03 8.85 7.41
N GLU A 178 18.29 8.63 7.04
CA GLU A 178 19.39 9.59 7.23
C GLU A 178 19.40 10.71 6.19
N ASN A 179 18.98 10.43 4.95
CA ASN A 179 19.21 11.32 3.81
C ASN A 179 17.94 11.95 3.23
N MET A 180 16.77 11.37 3.47
CA MET A 180 15.50 11.88 2.93
C MET A 180 14.69 12.67 3.95
N GLU A 181 13.90 13.63 3.45
CA GLU A 181 12.99 14.46 4.25
C GLU A 181 11.57 14.48 3.69
N ARG A 182 10.60 14.70 4.58
CA ARG A 182 9.19 14.92 4.18
C ARG A 182 9.03 16.33 3.61
N ASP A 183 8.36 16.44 2.46
CA ASP A 183 7.93 17.70 1.88
C ASP A 183 6.40 17.72 1.72
N ASN A 184 5.72 18.60 2.45
CA ASN A 184 4.26 18.70 2.38
C ASN A 184 3.75 19.52 1.19
N SER A 185 4.61 20.22 0.45
CA SER A 185 4.26 20.98 -0.75
C SER A 185 4.03 20.09 -1.98
N VAL A 186 4.56 18.87 -1.97
CA VAL A 186 4.33 17.87 -3.02
C VAL A 186 2.85 17.51 -3.09
N LEU A 187 2.28 17.44 -4.29
CA LEU A 187 0.88 17.11 -4.51
C LEU A 187 0.60 15.63 -4.18
N GLY A 188 -0.57 15.34 -3.60
CA GLY A 188 -0.98 13.98 -3.27
C GLY A 188 0.02 13.26 -2.36
N CYS A 189 0.42 12.05 -2.76
CA CYS A 189 1.46 11.24 -2.10
C CYS A 189 2.84 11.31 -2.77
N GLY A 190 3.00 12.11 -3.83
CA GLY A 190 4.19 12.12 -4.68
C GLY A 190 4.05 11.27 -5.95
N ASP A 191 4.94 11.49 -6.92
CA ASP A 191 4.99 10.72 -8.16
C ASP A 191 5.89 9.46 -8.03
N GLY A 192 6.83 9.45 -7.09
CA GLY A 192 7.76 8.33 -6.93
C GLY A 192 8.66 8.09 -8.13
N ASP A 193 9.03 9.14 -8.88
CA ASP A 193 10.04 9.06 -9.93
C ASP A 193 11.46 8.99 -9.32
N VAL A 194 11.91 7.77 -9.07
CA VAL A 194 13.16 7.53 -8.33
C VAL A 194 14.39 7.97 -9.11
N GLU A 195 14.42 7.74 -10.42
CA GLU A 195 15.56 8.14 -11.25
C GLU A 195 15.75 9.66 -11.21
N LYS A 196 14.67 10.42 -11.33
CA LYS A 196 14.70 11.89 -11.21
C LYS A 196 15.16 12.34 -9.84
N MET A 197 14.65 11.75 -8.76
CA MET A 197 15.06 12.12 -7.39
C MET A 197 16.56 11.91 -7.15
N LEU A 198 17.08 10.74 -7.54
CA LEU A 198 18.49 10.41 -7.35
C LEU A 198 19.42 11.21 -8.29
N THR A 199 18.97 11.50 -9.52
CA THR A 199 19.74 12.30 -10.48
C THR A 199 19.84 13.77 -10.06
N THR A 200 18.73 14.35 -9.59
CA THR A 200 18.69 15.76 -9.16
C THR A 200 19.27 15.98 -7.77
N GLY A 201 19.32 14.93 -6.94
CA GLY A 201 19.70 15.02 -5.53
C GLY A 201 18.62 15.66 -4.64
N VAL A 202 17.40 15.89 -5.17
CA VAL A 202 16.25 16.38 -4.38
C VAL A 202 15.66 15.19 -3.63
N LEU A 203 16.27 14.87 -2.49
CA LEU A 203 15.90 13.75 -1.61
C LEU A 203 14.75 14.13 -0.66
N LYS A 204 13.70 14.75 -1.18
CA LYS A 204 12.54 15.16 -0.39
C LYS A 204 11.25 14.81 -1.11
N GLY A 205 10.21 14.48 -0.35
CA GLY A 205 8.91 14.15 -0.94
C GLY A 205 7.92 13.62 0.08
N LYS A 206 6.90 12.93 -0.42
CA LYS A 206 5.86 12.28 0.39
C LYS A 206 6.03 10.76 0.39
N CYS A 207 4.98 10.03 0.74
CA CYS A 207 5.10 8.60 1.04
C CYS A 207 5.35 7.74 -0.20
N THR A 208 4.78 8.09 -1.36
CA THR A 208 5.13 7.43 -2.62
C THR A 208 6.58 7.73 -2.97
N ASP A 209 7.02 8.99 -2.93
CA ASP A 209 8.42 9.35 -3.23
C ASP A 209 9.43 8.57 -2.39
N ILE A 210 9.26 8.58 -1.06
CA ILE A 210 10.22 7.99 -0.13
C ILE A 210 10.19 6.45 -0.18
N ASN A 211 9.01 5.83 -0.18
CA ASN A 211 8.93 4.38 -0.20
C ASN A 211 9.21 3.79 -1.59
N SER A 212 9.01 4.55 -2.68
CA SER A 212 9.50 4.17 -4.01
C SER A 212 11.03 4.13 -4.09
N VAL A 213 11.74 5.07 -3.45
CA VAL A 213 13.21 4.99 -3.35
C VAL A 213 13.64 3.70 -2.65
N PHE A 214 12.96 3.31 -1.56
CA PHE A 214 13.23 2.01 -0.91
C PHE A 214 13.06 0.84 -1.89
N VAL A 215 11.91 0.80 -2.58
CA VAL A 215 11.58 -0.29 -3.52
C VAL A 215 12.59 -0.36 -4.65
N ALA A 216 12.91 0.76 -5.30
CA ALA A 216 13.84 0.80 -6.42
C ALA A 216 15.26 0.35 -6.02
N LEU A 217 15.77 0.84 -4.88
CA LEU A 217 17.09 0.44 -4.37
C LEU A 217 17.12 -1.03 -3.94
N ALA A 218 16.03 -1.55 -3.37
CA ALA A 218 15.90 -2.96 -3.02
C ALA A 218 15.90 -3.85 -4.28
N ARG A 219 15.10 -3.50 -5.30
CA ARG A 219 15.06 -4.21 -6.59
C ARG A 219 16.41 -4.18 -7.30
N ALA A 220 17.07 -3.02 -7.33
CA ALA A 220 18.42 -2.87 -7.86
C ALA A 220 19.49 -3.66 -7.07
N SER A 221 19.14 -4.12 -5.85
CA SER A 221 19.98 -4.97 -5.01
C SER A 221 19.59 -6.46 -5.06
N ASP A 222 18.79 -6.84 -6.04
CA ASP A 222 18.22 -8.19 -6.26
C ASP A 222 17.27 -8.66 -5.15
N ILE A 223 16.55 -7.72 -4.52
CA ILE A 223 15.54 -8.02 -3.50
C ILE A 223 14.16 -7.65 -4.08
N PRO A 224 13.23 -8.62 -4.24
CA PRO A 224 11.90 -8.30 -4.69
C PRO A 224 11.23 -7.35 -3.70
N ALA A 225 10.70 -6.23 -4.18
CA ALA A 225 10.12 -5.21 -3.32
C ALA A 225 8.93 -4.54 -4.02
N ARG A 226 7.94 -4.09 -3.25
CA ARG A 226 6.76 -3.41 -3.80
C ARG A 226 6.19 -2.39 -2.85
N GLU A 227 5.58 -1.37 -3.44
CA GLU A 227 4.67 -0.48 -2.75
C GLU A 227 3.33 -1.16 -2.46
N VAL A 228 2.66 -0.67 -1.43
CA VAL A 228 1.27 -0.97 -1.13
C VAL A 228 0.54 0.36 -0.95
N PHE A 229 -0.29 0.68 -1.93
CA PHE A 229 -1.11 1.89 -1.93
C PHE A 229 -2.37 1.64 -1.12
N GLY A 230 -2.71 2.58 -0.24
CA GLY A 230 -3.78 2.40 0.73
C GLY A 230 -4.18 3.67 1.43
N ILE A 231 -4.89 3.51 2.55
CA ILE A 231 -5.40 4.61 3.36
C ILE A 231 -5.37 4.28 4.84
N ARG A 232 -5.16 5.28 5.68
CA ARG A 232 -5.33 5.18 7.14
C ARG A 232 -6.81 4.94 7.48
N LEU A 233 -7.02 4.32 8.64
CA LEU A 233 -8.33 3.97 9.19
C LEU A 233 -8.54 4.48 10.62
N GLY A 234 -7.57 5.20 11.19
CA GLY A 234 -7.73 5.79 12.50
C GLY A 234 -6.41 6.06 13.21
N SER A 235 -6.47 6.15 14.54
CA SER A 235 -5.28 6.29 15.39
C SER A 235 -4.37 5.07 15.30
N ALA A 236 -3.08 5.29 15.52
CA ALA A 236 -2.05 4.25 15.65
C ALA A 236 -1.63 4.11 17.14
N PRO A 237 -2.33 3.34 17.99
CA PRO A 237 -2.04 3.23 19.42
C PRO A 237 -0.55 3.06 19.79
N LYS A 238 0.18 2.16 19.14
CA LYS A 238 1.60 1.87 19.42
C LYS A 238 2.50 3.04 19.05
N MET A 239 2.25 3.68 17.92
CA MET A 239 3.03 4.84 17.45
C MET A 239 2.58 6.18 18.03
N SER A 240 1.37 6.26 18.62
CA SER A 240 0.77 7.51 19.13
C SER A 240 1.59 8.19 20.24
N LYS A 241 2.42 7.42 20.96
CA LYS A 241 3.36 7.95 21.95
C LYS A 241 4.47 8.82 21.35
N PHE A 242 4.78 8.63 20.06
CA PHE A 242 5.81 9.39 19.35
C PHE A 242 5.25 10.59 18.60
N SER A 243 4.01 10.50 18.11
CA SER A 243 3.27 11.59 17.48
C SER A 243 1.77 11.30 17.50
N LYS A 244 0.96 12.29 17.86
CA LYS A 244 -0.52 12.17 17.88
C LYS A 244 -1.15 12.22 16.48
N THR A 245 -0.42 12.68 15.46
CA THR A 245 -0.99 12.99 14.14
C THR A 245 -0.19 12.43 12.98
N ALA A 246 1.12 12.17 13.13
CA ALA A 246 1.93 11.68 12.01
C ALA A 246 1.45 10.31 11.48
N PHE A 247 0.97 9.44 12.37
CA PHE A 247 0.64 8.05 12.04
C PHE A 247 -0.85 7.77 11.82
N GLY A 248 -1.70 8.80 11.87
CA GLY A 248 -3.15 8.68 11.91
C GLY A 248 -3.72 9.07 13.26
N SER A 249 -4.95 9.57 13.27
CA SER A 249 -5.62 10.08 14.46
C SER A 249 -7.11 9.80 14.39
N ALA A 250 -7.73 9.56 15.54
CA ALA A 250 -9.18 9.40 15.64
C ALA A 250 -9.69 10.14 16.88
N LYS A 251 -10.96 10.55 16.83
CA LYS A 251 -11.71 11.06 17.97
C LYS A 251 -12.94 10.18 18.16
N ASP A 252 -13.14 9.68 19.37
CA ASP A 252 -14.26 8.78 19.70
C ASP A 252 -14.34 7.55 18.75
N SER A 253 -13.18 7.01 18.39
CA SER A 253 -13.00 5.90 17.43
C SER A 253 -13.39 6.21 15.98
N ILE A 254 -13.64 7.47 15.65
CA ILE A 254 -13.99 7.95 14.30
C ILE A 254 -12.84 8.80 13.77
N ALA A 255 -12.44 8.59 12.51
CA ALA A 255 -11.44 9.41 11.85
C ALA A 255 -11.96 9.93 10.50
N ASN A 256 -11.56 11.16 10.18
CA ASN A 256 -11.71 11.72 8.84
C ASN A 256 -10.43 11.39 8.06
N GLU A 257 -10.60 10.62 6.99
CA GLU A 257 -9.51 10.06 6.20
C GLU A 257 -9.38 10.73 4.84
N ASN A 258 -9.95 11.94 4.67
CA ASN A 258 -9.89 12.67 3.40
C ASN A 258 -8.45 12.95 2.92
N SER A 259 -7.51 13.03 3.86
CA SER A 259 -6.06 13.17 3.63
C SER A 259 -5.27 11.96 4.15
N GLY A 260 -5.95 10.83 4.38
CA GLY A 260 -5.43 9.62 4.98
C GLY A 260 -4.68 8.70 4.01
N GLN A 261 -4.62 9.04 2.70
CA GLN A 261 -3.93 8.20 1.72
C GLN A 261 -2.47 8.05 2.09
N HIS A 262 -1.98 6.82 1.92
CA HIS A 262 -0.61 6.48 2.27
C HIS A 262 -0.10 5.35 1.39
N CYS A 263 1.22 5.34 1.20
CA CYS A 263 1.93 4.30 0.51
C CYS A 263 2.94 3.71 1.49
N ARG A 264 2.90 2.40 1.74
CA ARG A 264 3.94 1.67 2.48
C ARG A 264 4.74 0.79 1.52
N ALA A 265 5.87 0.22 1.96
CA ALA A 265 6.65 -0.71 1.16
C ALA A 265 6.88 -2.05 1.86
N GLU A 266 7.06 -3.10 1.09
CA GLU A 266 7.49 -4.38 1.62
C GLU A 266 8.52 -5.02 0.69
N PHE A 267 9.37 -5.87 1.26
CA PHE A 267 10.40 -6.61 0.53
C PHE A 267 10.30 -8.10 0.83
N TYR A 268 10.69 -8.93 -0.11
CA TYR A 268 10.54 -10.37 -0.02
C TYR A 268 11.86 -11.05 0.35
N LEU A 269 11.81 -11.87 1.38
CA LEU A 269 12.92 -12.72 1.81
C LEU A 269 12.61 -14.18 1.47
N ALA A 270 13.49 -14.82 0.70
CA ALA A 270 13.31 -16.23 0.31
C ALA A 270 13.29 -17.13 1.55
N GLY A 271 12.29 -18.00 1.64
CA GLY A 271 12.08 -18.86 2.81
C GLY A 271 11.39 -18.17 4.00
N PHE A 272 11.09 -16.86 3.91
CA PHE A 272 10.35 -16.13 4.95
C PHE A 272 9.05 -15.53 4.41
N GLY A 273 9.11 -14.77 3.31
CA GLY A 273 7.96 -14.06 2.74
C GLY A 273 8.13 -12.54 2.72
N TRP A 274 7.01 -11.83 2.60
CA TRP A 274 6.98 -10.36 2.57
C TRP A 274 7.19 -9.77 3.96
N VAL A 275 8.16 -8.85 4.05
CA VAL A 275 8.54 -8.13 5.27
C VAL A 275 8.15 -6.66 5.12
N PRO A 276 7.38 -6.10 6.06
CA PRO A 276 6.93 -4.72 6.00
C PRO A 276 8.07 -3.72 6.26
N VAL A 277 8.00 -2.55 5.63
CA VAL A 277 8.84 -1.39 5.94
C VAL A 277 8.08 -0.08 5.68
N ASP A 278 8.35 0.97 6.45
CA ASP A 278 7.82 2.32 6.14
C ASP A 278 8.82 3.40 6.52
N SER A 279 9.65 3.79 5.55
CA SER A 279 10.65 4.85 5.74
C SER A 279 10.00 6.25 5.69
N ALA A 280 8.89 6.38 4.96
CA ALA A 280 8.18 7.64 4.80
C ALA A 280 7.55 8.14 6.10
N ASP A 281 6.99 7.24 6.90
CA ASP A 281 6.40 7.60 8.20
C ASP A 281 7.45 8.09 9.21
N VAL A 282 8.69 7.62 9.13
CA VAL A 282 9.81 8.17 9.91
C VAL A 282 10.04 9.63 9.53
N ALA A 283 10.14 9.94 8.23
CA ALA A 283 10.34 11.30 7.74
C ALA A 283 9.14 12.21 8.06
N LYS A 284 7.91 11.68 7.95
CA LYS A 284 6.69 12.39 8.33
C LYS A 284 6.68 12.73 9.82
N MET A 285 6.99 11.77 10.69
CA MET A 285 7.07 12.00 12.14
C MET A 285 8.12 13.05 12.47
N ARG A 286 9.33 12.94 11.89
CA ARG A 286 10.40 13.93 12.06
C ARG A 286 9.93 15.35 11.72
N LEU A 287 9.26 15.53 10.58
CA LEU A 287 8.74 16.84 10.18
C LEU A 287 7.64 17.32 11.14
N THR A 288 6.66 16.47 11.45
CA THR A 288 5.52 16.81 12.31
C THR A 288 5.95 17.21 13.71
N GLU A 289 6.88 16.46 14.30
CA GLU A 289 7.34 16.67 15.68
C GLU A 289 8.63 17.52 15.76
N LYS A 290 9.13 18.01 14.62
CA LYS A 290 10.37 18.81 14.50
C LYS A 290 11.59 18.11 15.10
N LYS A 291 11.72 16.81 14.86
CA LYS A 291 12.79 15.96 15.39
C LYS A 291 13.93 15.77 14.39
N ALA A 292 15.15 15.78 14.92
CA ALA A 292 16.34 15.47 14.13
C ALA A 292 16.41 13.97 13.77
N VAL A 293 17.27 13.62 12.81
CA VAL A 293 17.54 12.22 12.43
C VAL A 293 17.99 11.42 13.65
N ASN A 294 18.92 11.95 14.44
CA ASN A 294 19.53 11.26 15.58
C ASN A 294 18.73 11.36 16.89
N ASP A 295 17.53 11.94 16.86
CA ASP A 295 16.64 11.98 18.02
C ASP A 295 16.24 10.56 18.45
N ALA A 296 16.13 10.32 19.76
CA ALA A 296 15.85 9.00 20.31
C ALA A 296 14.50 8.43 19.84
N ASP A 297 13.47 9.27 19.71
CA ASP A 297 12.17 8.86 19.21
C ASP A 297 12.20 8.60 17.71
N THR A 298 12.96 9.40 16.95
CA THR A 298 13.19 9.14 15.51
C THR A 298 13.83 7.77 15.31
N GLN A 299 14.87 7.46 16.07
CA GLN A 299 15.56 6.17 16.00
C GLN A 299 14.67 5.01 16.45
N ALA A 300 13.85 5.22 17.49
CA ALA A 300 12.88 4.22 17.95
C ALA A 300 11.80 3.92 16.88
N VAL A 301 11.28 4.96 16.23
CA VAL A 301 10.30 4.81 15.14
C VAL A 301 10.93 4.15 13.92
N SER A 302 12.11 4.58 13.49
CA SER A 302 12.84 3.94 12.38
C SER A 302 13.07 2.45 12.65
N LYS A 303 13.55 2.11 13.85
CA LYS A 303 13.75 0.70 14.25
C LYS A 303 12.45 -0.10 14.23
N TYR A 304 11.33 0.49 14.66
CA TYR A 304 10.04 -0.21 14.63
C TYR A 304 9.52 -0.37 13.20
N LEU A 305 9.57 0.66 12.38
CA LEU A 305 9.04 0.63 11.02
C LEU A 305 9.90 -0.13 10.02
N PHE A 306 11.04 -0.69 10.43
CA PHE A 306 11.75 -1.73 9.68
C PHE A 306 11.32 -3.12 10.18
N GLY A 307 10.50 -3.80 9.39
CA GLY A 307 10.00 -5.13 9.72
C GLY A 307 8.74 -5.14 10.59
N ASN A 308 8.09 -3.99 10.83
CA ASN A 308 6.75 -3.95 11.43
C ASN A 308 5.82 -2.93 10.76
N TRP A 309 4.51 -3.23 10.77
CA TRP A 309 3.42 -2.32 10.43
C TRP A 309 2.34 -2.37 11.50
N GLU A 310 2.01 -1.22 12.08
CA GLU A 310 0.76 -1.05 12.83
C GLU A 310 -0.41 -0.94 11.84
N ALA A 311 -1.49 -1.64 12.12
CA ALA A 311 -2.57 -1.95 11.17
C ALA A 311 -3.76 -0.98 11.25
N ASN A 312 -3.50 0.29 11.61
CA ASN A 312 -4.48 1.37 11.53
C ASN A 312 -4.67 1.90 10.09
N TRP A 313 -4.60 1.00 9.11
CA TRP A 313 -4.64 1.31 7.67
C TRP A 313 -5.09 0.08 6.89
N MET A 314 -5.52 0.29 5.64
CA MET A 314 -5.78 -0.80 4.69
C MET A 314 -5.06 -0.57 3.37
N GLY A 315 -4.58 -1.66 2.77
CA GLY A 315 -4.01 -1.69 1.43
C GLY A 315 -5.05 -1.97 0.35
N PHE A 316 -4.97 -1.25 -0.76
CA PHE A 316 -5.80 -1.41 -1.94
C PHE A 316 -5.14 -2.27 -3.01
N ASN A 317 -3.89 -1.98 -3.37
CA ASN A 317 -3.17 -2.67 -4.44
C ASN A 317 -1.66 -2.36 -4.40
N HIS A 318 -0.93 -2.99 -5.33
CA HIS A 318 0.51 -2.83 -5.55
C HIS A 318 0.81 -2.25 -6.94
N ALA A 319 -0.19 -1.67 -7.60
CA ALA A 319 -0.15 -1.39 -9.02
C ALA A 319 0.65 -0.12 -9.30
N ARG A 320 1.51 -0.19 -10.32
CA ARG A 320 2.28 0.93 -10.85
C ARG A 320 2.17 0.97 -12.36
N ASP A 321 2.13 2.16 -12.93
CA ASP A 321 2.29 2.37 -14.38
C ASP A 321 1.37 1.48 -15.23
N PHE A 322 0.08 1.49 -14.91
CA PHE A 322 -0.88 0.50 -15.41
C PHE A 322 -2.17 1.14 -15.90
N ASP A 323 -2.91 0.40 -16.73
CA ASP A 323 -4.21 0.83 -17.23
C ASP A 323 -5.33 0.30 -16.32
N LEU A 324 -6.28 1.17 -15.98
CA LEU A 324 -7.53 0.77 -15.34
C LEU A 324 -8.51 0.18 -16.37
N TYR A 325 -9.52 -0.54 -15.87
CA TYR A 325 -10.64 -0.99 -16.68
C TYR A 325 -11.97 -0.52 -16.07
N PRO A 326 -12.90 0.05 -16.89
CA PRO A 326 -12.70 0.44 -18.29
C PRO A 326 -11.59 1.49 -18.41
N GLN A 327 -11.02 1.63 -19.60
CA GLN A 327 -9.85 2.51 -19.81
C GLN A 327 -10.26 3.98 -19.58
N PRO A 328 -9.57 4.71 -18.68
CA PRO A 328 -9.77 6.14 -18.47
C PRO A 328 -9.03 6.97 -19.52
N GLU A 329 -9.28 8.28 -19.56
CA GLU A 329 -8.54 9.22 -20.41
C GLU A 329 -7.06 9.32 -19.98
N LEU A 330 -6.82 9.42 -18.67
CA LEU A 330 -5.47 9.42 -18.11
C LEU A 330 -4.95 7.98 -18.02
N THR A 331 -4.18 7.54 -19.02
CA THR A 331 -3.59 6.19 -19.03
C THR A 331 -2.19 6.17 -19.66
N PRO A 332 -1.25 5.33 -19.17
CA PRO A 332 -1.34 4.56 -17.92
C PRO A 332 -1.35 5.47 -16.70
N ILE A 333 -2.02 5.05 -15.63
CA ILE A 333 -1.94 5.75 -14.34
C ILE A 333 -0.71 5.27 -13.56
N ASN A 334 -0.06 6.21 -12.87
CA ASN A 334 1.14 5.92 -12.09
C ASN A 334 0.84 4.98 -10.91
N ASN A 335 -0.22 5.24 -10.14
CA ASN A 335 -0.66 4.42 -9.02
C ASN A 335 -2.16 4.63 -8.76
N PHE A 336 -2.76 3.74 -7.97
CA PHE A 336 -4.19 3.78 -7.67
C PHE A 336 -4.49 3.72 -6.17
N GLY A 337 -3.98 4.72 -5.44
CA GLY A 337 -4.29 4.94 -4.02
C GLY A 337 -5.43 5.94 -3.75
N TYR A 338 -5.76 6.75 -4.75
CA TYR A 338 -6.86 7.73 -4.72
C TYR A 338 -7.98 7.28 -5.66
N PRO A 339 -9.25 7.65 -5.39
CA PRO A 339 -10.30 7.51 -6.40
C PRO A 339 -9.95 8.36 -7.62
N TYR A 340 -10.19 7.85 -8.81
CA TYR A 340 -10.01 8.58 -10.07
C TYR A 340 -11.37 8.83 -10.69
N ALA A 341 -11.60 10.03 -11.21
CA ALA A 341 -12.83 10.35 -11.93
C ALA A 341 -12.54 11.30 -13.08
N GLU A 342 -13.41 11.27 -14.08
CA GLU A 342 -13.38 12.17 -15.22
C GLU A 342 -14.81 12.55 -15.64
N VAL A 343 -14.96 13.72 -16.25
CA VAL A 343 -16.23 14.18 -16.84
C VAL A 343 -16.00 14.47 -18.32
N GLY A 344 -16.52 13.60 -19.20
CA GLY A 344 -16.28 13.68 -20.64
C GLY A 344 -14.80 13.58 -21.02
N GLY A 345 -14.01 12.85 -20.23
CA GLY A 345 -12.56 12.73 -20.39
C GLY A 345 -11.75 13.75 -19.57
N ASP A 346 -12.35 14.83 -19.05
CA ASP A 346 -11.63 15.79 -18.21
C ASP A 346 -11.39 15.22 -16.80
N PRO A 347 -10.14 14.96 -16.36
CA PRO A 347 -9.87 14.37 -15.05
C PRO A 347 -10.21 15.33 -13.90
N LEU A 348 -10.76 14.78 -12.81
CA LEU A 348 -10.99 15.51 -11.56
C LEU A 348 -9.76 15.50 -10.65
N ASN A 349 -9.64 16.54 -9.80
CA ASN A 349 -8.54 16.65 -8.84
C ASN A 349 -8.76 15.72 -7.63
N SER A 350 -8.28 14.47 -7.72
CA SER A 350 -8.38 13.49 -6.64
C SER A 350 -7.62 13.82 -5.36
N PHE A 351 -6.79 14.86 -5.36
CA PHE A 351 -5.97 15.24 -4.21
C PHE A 351 -6.64 16.29 -3.32
N ASP A 352 -7.76 16.87 -3.76
CA ASP A 352 -8.60 17.76 -2.97
C ASP A 352 -9.99 17.16 -2.81
N ALA A 353 -10.30 16.71 -1.60
CA ALA A 353 -11.58 16.05 -1.28
C ALA A 353 -12.79 16.93 -1.60
N LYS A 354 -12.67 18.26 -1.42
CA LYS A 354 -13.78 19.19 -1.64
C LYS A 354 -13.97 19.45 -3.13
N GLU A 355 -12.89 19.66 -3.88
CA GLU A 355 -12.95 19.85 -5.34
C GLU A 355 -13.38 18.57 -6.06
N PHE A 356 -12.97 17.38 -5.58
CA PHE A 356 -13.43 16.12 -6.13
C PHE A 356 -14.89 15.83 -5.76
N GLY A 357 -15.27 16.17 -4.53
CA GLY A 357 -16.58 15.83 -3.96
C GLY A 357 -16.58 14.45 -3.30
N TYR A 358 -15.60 14.15 -2.44
CA TYR A 358 -15.62 12.95 -1.60
C TYR A 358 -15.51 13.25 -0.10
N GLU A 359 -16.03 12.33 0.71
CA GLU A 359 -15.79 12.23 2.14
C GLU A 359 -15.48 10.78 2.52
N LEU A 360 -14.38 10.58 3.24
CA LEU A 360 -13.86 9.28 3.67
C LEU A 360 -13.84 9.27 5.19
N ILE A 361 -14.68 8.43 5.81
CA ILE A 361 -14.81 8.32 7.26
C ILE A 361 -14.56 6.87 7.66
N SER A 362 -13.64 6.64 8.58
CA SER A 362 -13.47 5.34 9.22
C SER A 362 -13.99 5.38 10.65
N LYS A 363 -14.42 4.21 11.13
CA LYS A 363 -14.79 3.96 12.51
C LYS A 363 -14.22 2.62 12.96
N GLU A 364 -13.42 2.62 14.01
CA GLU A 364 -12.98 1.38 14.65
C GLU A 364 -14.17 0.74 15.39
N LEU A 365 -14.40 -0.53 15.10
CA LEU A 365 -15.43 -1.36 15.71
C LEU A 365 -14.82 -2.11 16.90
N LYS A 366 -15.56 -2.17 18.00
CA LYS A 366 -15.15 -2.86 19.23
C LYS A 366 -15.60 -4.30 19.28
#